data_AF-A0A7W1IRA9-F1
#
_entry.id   AF-A0A7W1IRA9-F1
#
_cell.length_a   1.000
_cell.length_b   1.000
_cell.length_c   1.000
_cell.angle_alpha   90.00
_cell.angle_beta   90.00
_cell.angle_gamma   90.00
#
_symmetry.space_group_name_H-M   'P 1'
#
loop_
_entity.id
_entity.type
_entity.pdbx_description
1 polymer ?
#
loop_
_entity_poly.entity_id
_entity_poly.type
_entity_poly.pdbx_seq_one_letter_code
_entity_poly.pdbx_strand_id
1 'polypeptide(L)' 'LDQNAYEKGTKLSDEQIASLNITPAEFHGGWNCTIEARNPDC' A
#
# COMPACT_ATOMS: atom_id res chain seq x y z
N LEU A 1 -10.94 13.03 -11.03
CA LEU A 1 -11.27 11.59 -10.96
C LEU A 1 -10.12 10.87 -11.63
N ASP A 2 -9.47 9.94 -10.93
CA ASP A 2 -8.36 9.19 -11.52
C ASP A 2 -8.89 8.35 -12.70
N GLN A 3 -8.25 8.49 -13.87
CA GLN A 3 -8.65 7.80 -15.11
C GLN A 3 -7.84 6.53 -15.37
N ASN A 4 -6.98 6.12 -14.43
CA ASN A 4 -6.13 4.96 -14.64
C ASN A 4 -6.96 3.67 -14.58
N ALA A 5 -6.72 2.80 -15.55
CA ALA A 5 -7.22 1.44 -15.53
C ALA A 5 -6.29 0.60 -14.64
N TYR A 6 -6.68 0.41 -13.39
CA TYR A 6 -5.97 -0.50 -12.50
C TYR A 6 -6.32 -1.94 -12.85
N GLU A 7 -5.31 -2.72 -13.21
CA GLU A 7 -5.48 -4.13 -13.46
C GLU A 7 -5.86 -4.85 -12.17
N LYS A 8 -7.04 -5.46 -12.16
CA LYS A 8 -7.54 -6.24 -11.03
C LYS A 8 -6.98 -7.65 -11.12
N GLY A 9 -6.53 -8.20 -10.00
CA GLY A 9 -6.18 -9.62 -9.90
C GLY A 9 -4.71 -9.94 -9.63
N THR A 10 -3.86 -8.94 -9.40
CA THR A 10 -2.50 -9.19 -8.91
C THR A 10 -2.56 -9.70 -7.47
N LYS A 11 -2.46 -11.03 -7.31
CA LYS A 11 -2.31 -11.66 -6.01
C LYS A 11 -0.89 -11.44 -5.54
N LEU A 12 -0.71 -10.56 -4.55
CA LEU A 12 0.55 -10.41 -3.85
C LEU A 12 0.67 -11.51 -2.81
N SER A 13 1.84 -12.15 -2.74
CA SER A 13 2.16 -13.11 -1.69
C SER A 13 2.35 -12.42 -0.35
N ASP A 14 2.21 -13.18 0.73
CA ASP A 14 2.37 -12.72 2.11
C ASP A 14 3.75 -12.08 2.33
N GLU A 15 4.78 -12.65 1.70
CA GLU A 15 6.17 -12.16 1.69
C GLU A 15 6.31 -10.81 0.99
N GLN A 16 5.56 -10.58 -0.10
CA GLN A 16 5.55 -9.31 -0.82
C GLN A 16 4.88 -8.23 0.02
N ILE A 17 3.77 -8.58 0.70
CA ILE A 17 3.09 -7.67 1.62
C ILE A 17 3.93 -7.38 2.87
N ALA A 18 4.64 -8.39 3.40
CA ALA A 18 5.53 -8.22 4.55
C ALA A 18 6.76 -7.37 4.24
N SER A 19 7.19 -7.34 2.98
CA SER A 19 8.26 -6.45 2.50
C SER A 19 7.82 -4.99 2.37
N LEU A 20 6.51 -4.73 2.34
CA LEU A 20 5.99 -3.37 2.34
C LEU A 20 6.10 -2.76 3.74
N ASN A 21 6.53 -1.50 3.81
CA ASN A 21 6.62 -0.75 5.07
C ASN A 21 5.23 -0.24 5.48
N ILE A 22 4.32 -1.18 5.79
CA ILE A 22 2.95 -0.89 6.19
C ILE A 22 2.91 -0.81 7.71
N THR A 23 2.66 0.38 8.23
CA THR A 23 2.46 0.59 9.66
C THR A 23 0.97 0.71 9.97
N PRO A 24 0.48 0.11 11.07
CA PRO A 24 -0.88 0.35 11.52
C PRO A 24 -1.00 1.83 11.89
N ALA A 25 -2.01 2.49 11.35
CA ALA A 25 -2.30 3.90 11.59
C ALA A 25 -3.55 4.04 12.43
N GLU A 26 -3.74 5.21 13.05
CA GLU A 26 -5.02 5.50 13.69
C GLU A 26 -6.12 5.52 12.62
N PHE A 27 -7.28 4.96 12.94
CA PHE A 27 -8.36 4.77 11.97
C PHE A 27 -8.84 6.12 11.41
N HIS A 28 -8.49 6.42 10.15
CA HIS A 28 -8.84 7.68 9.47
C HIS A 28 -10.15 7.57 8.65
N GLY A 29 -11.20 7.00 9.24
CA GLY A 29 -12.54 6.98 8.60
C GLY A 29 -12.73 5.95 7.48
N GLY A 30 -11.97 4.85 7.49
CA GLY A 30 -12.17 3.72 6.57
C GLY A 30 -10.89 2.94 6.24
N TRP A 31 -9.73 3.47 6.63
CA TRP A 31 -8.41 2.91 6.37
C TRP A 31 -7.61 2.90 7.68
N ASN A 32 -6.89 1.80 7.96
CA ASN A 32 -6.19 1.56 9.24
C ASN A 32 -4.67 1.35 9.06
N CYS A 33 -4.12 1.72 7.91
CA CYS A 33 -2.73 1.48 7.56
C CYS A 33 -2.12 2.69 6.85
N THR A 34 -0.89 3.04 7.21
CA THR A 34 -0.05 4.00 6.49
C THR A 34 0.97 3.22 5.66
N ILE A 35 1.04 3.51 4.36
CA ILE A 35 2.04 2.94 3.45
C ILE A 35 3.09 4.01 3.23
N GLU A 36 4.30 3.78 3.73
CA GLU A 36 5.40 4.71 3.49
C GLU A 36 6.07 4.38 2.15
N ALA A 37 6.12 5.38 1.27
CA ALA A 37 6.90 5.27 0.04
C ALA A 37 8.38 5.20 0.44
N ARG A 38 9.04 4.09 0.13
CA ARG A 38 10.49 4.02 0.22
C ARG A 38 11.06 4.84 -0.92
N ASN A 39 11.33 6.12 -0.69
CA ASN A 39 12.05 6.96 -1.67
C ASN A 39 13.41 6.30 -1.96
N PRO A 40 13.70 5.90 -3.20
CA PRO A 40 15.00 5.34 -3.56
C PRO A 40 16.10 6.40 -3.80
N ASP A 41 15.83 7.69 -3.56
CA ASP A 41 16.73 8.79 -3.92
C ASP A 41 17.15 9.67 -2.72
N CYS A 42 17.92 9.13 -1.77
CA CYS A 42 18.77 9.97 -0.91
C CYS A 42 20.14 9.33 -0.70
#